data_AF-A0A1J5D255-F1
#
_entry.id   AF-A0A1J5D255-F1
#
_cell.length_a   1.000
_cell.length_b   1.000
_cell.length_c   1.000
_cell.angle_alpha   90.00
_cell.angle_beta   90.00
_cell.angle_gamma   90.00
#
_symmetry.space_group_name_H-M   'P 1'
#
loop_
_entity.id
_entity.type
_entity.pdbx_description
1 polymer ?
#
loop_
_entity_poly.entity_id
_entity_poly.type
_entity_poly.pdbx_seq_one_letter_code
_entity_poly.pdbx_strand_id
1 'polypeptide(L)'
;MRGPPRHSAKLAEGPIGATLARLAFPVLIALLGMVGFNIADTYFIARLGPHQLAAISFTFPVVMVIASLSIGLGVGVEARGRGPLVN
;
A
#
# COMPACT_ATOMS: atom_id res chain seq x y z
N MET A 1 40.17 -15.68 3.61
CA MET A 1 38.89 -15.15 4.12
C MET A 1 38.13 -14.52 2.95
N ARG A 2 37.10 -15.20 2.41
CA ARG A 2 36.28 -14.69 1.29
C ARG A 2 35.05 -14.01 1.87
N GLY A 3 34.90 -12.70 1.63
CA GLY A 3 33.69 -11.97 2.00
C GLY A 3 32.46 -12.52 1.25
N PRO A 4 31.26 -12.47 1.85
CA PRO A 4 30.04 -12.95 1.22
C PRO A 4 29.73 -12.16 -0.06
N PRO A 5 29.18 -12.80 -1.11
CA PRO A 5 28.83 -12.13 -2.36
C PRO A 5 27.80 -11.04 -2.09
N ARG A 6 28.19 -9.77 -2.31
CA ARG A 6 27.26 -8.64 -2.31
C ARG A 6 26.33 -8.84 -3.50
N HIS A 7 25.05 -9.02 -3.22
CA HIS A 7 23.99 -9.04 -4.22
C HIS A 7 23.92 -7.63 -4.83
N SER A 8 24.77 -7.36 -5.82
CA SER A 8 24.78 -6.09 -6.56
C SER A 8 23.38 -5.81 -7.08
N ALA A 9 22.99 -4.56 -6.93
CA ALA A 9 21.67 -4.05 -7.17
C ALA A 9 21.22 -4.27 -8.62
N LYS A 10 20.59 -5.43 -8.88
CA LYS A 10 19.88 -5.72 -10.14
C LYS A 10 18.69 -4.77 -10.40
N LEU A 11 18.45 -3.83 -9.48
CA LEU A 11 17.50 -2.71 -9.58
C LEU A 11 18.10 -1.48 -10.27
N ALA A 12 19.44 -1.32 -10.30
CA ALA A 12 20.14 -0.15 -10.84
C ALA A 12 20.90 -0.42 -12.16
N GLU A 13 21.07 -1.68 -12.53
CA GLU A 13 21.90 -2.10 -13.69
C GLU A 13 21.10 -2.36 -14.98
N GLY A 14 19.76 -2.24 -14.96
CA GLY A 14 18.87 -2.45 -16.11
C GLY A 14 18.18 -1.18 -16.62
N PRO A 15 17.55 -1.19 -17.81
CA PRO A 15 16.82 -0.03 -18.34
C PRO A 15 15.77 0.43 -17.33
N ILE A 16 15.95 1.66 -16.83
CA ILE A 16 15.19 2.25 -15.72
C ILE A 16 13.68 2.11 -15.95
N GLY A 17 13.22 2.36 -17.19
CA GLY A 17 11.80 2.25 -17.57
C GLY A 17 11.22 0.83 -17.41
N ALA A 18 11.96 -0.21 -17.79
CA ALA A 18 11.49 -1.59 -17.67
C ALA A 18 11.43 -2.05 -16.21
N THR A 19 12.40 -1.61 -15.39
CA THR A 19 12.42 -1.89 -13.95
C THR A 19 11.28 -1.17 -13.23
N LEU A 20 11.05 0.10 -13.54
CA LEU A 20 9.92 0.88 -13.01
C LEU A 20 8.58 0.27 -13.40
N ALA A 21 8.40 -0.10 -14.68
CA ALA A 21 7.17 -0.74 -15.14
C ALA A 21 6.90 -2.06 -14.41
N ARG A 22 7.93 -2.89 -14.20
CA ARG A 22 7.82 -4.16 -13.47
C ARG A 22 7.44 -3.98 -12.00
N LEU A 23 7.87 -2.89 -11.37
CA LEU A 23 7.52 -2.55 -9.98
C LEU A 23 6.17 -1.83 -9.86
N ALA A 24 5.83 -0.98 -10.83
CA ALA A 24 4.58 -0.23 -10.84
C ALA A 24 3.37 -1.12 -11.18
N PHE A 25 3.55 -2.10 -12.06
CA PHE A 25 2.48 -3.02 -12.48
C PHE A 25 1.73 -3.69 -11.32
N PRO A 26 2.39 -4.36 -10.34
CA PRO A 26 1.69 -4.96 -9.21
C PRO A 26 0.97 -3.93 -8.33
N VAL A 27 1.55 -2.74 -8.15
CA VAL A 27 0.95 -1.66 -7.36
C VAL A 27 -0.32 -1.14 -8.03
N LEU A 28 -0.30 -0.96 -9.35
CA LEU A 28 -1.46 -0.54 -10.14
C LEU A 28 -2.61 -1.55 -10.04
N ILE A 29 -2.32 -2.85 -10.15
CA ILE A 29 -3.34 -3.90 -10.00
C ILE A 29 -3.97 -3.84 -8.60
N ALA A 30 -3.15 -3.71 -7.55
CA ALA A 30 -3.64 -3.62 -6.18
C ALA A 30 -4.55 -2.40 -5.98
N LEU A 31 -4.15 -1.23 -6.48
CA LEU A 31 -4.94 0.01 -6.43
C LEU A 31 -6.27 -0.12 -7.18
N LEU A 32 -6.27 -0.70 -8.38
CA LEU A 32 -7.49 -0.91 -9.17
C LEU A 32 -8.47 -1.84 -8.45
N GLY A 33 -7.97 -2.93 -7.86
CA GLY A 33 -8.78 -3.84 -7.05
C GLY A 33 -9.38 -3.14 -5.82
N MET A 34 -8.56 -2.36 -5.11
CA MET A 34 -9.00 -1.59 -3.94
C MET A 34 -10.09 -0.58 -4.31
N VAL A 35 -9.92 0.20 -5.38
CA VAL A 35 -10.93 1.17 -5.83
C VAL A 35 -12.21 0.47 -6.25
N GLY A 36 -12.12 -0.64 -6.99
CA GLY A 36 -13.28 -1.44 -7.38
C GLY A 36 -14.08 -1.95 -6.18
N PHE A 37 -13.39 -2.43 -5.15
CA PHE A 37 -14.01 -2.86 -3.89
C PHE A 37 -14.72 -1.71 -3.17
N ASN A 38 -14.09 -0.53 -3.04
CA ASN A 38 -14.71 0.65 -2.40
C ASN A 38 -15.98 1.11 -3.14
N ILE A 39 -15.98 1.05 -4.48
CA ILE A 39 -17.16 1.40 -5.29
C ILE A 39 -18.27 0.37 -5.09
N ALA A 40 -17.95 -0.92 -5.13
CA ALA A 40 -18.93 -1.99 -4.91
C ALA A 40 -19.57 -1.87 -3.52
N ASP A 41 -18.76 -1.75 -2.47
CA ASP A 41 -19.25 -1.56 -1.09
C ASP A 41 -20.19 -0.36 -0.99
N THR A 42 -19.76 0.80 -1.50
CA THR A 42 -20.59 2.02 -1.46
C THR A 42 -21.89 1.84 -2.24
N TYR A 43 -21.85 1.19 -3.40
CA TYR A 43 -23.02 0.95 -4.24
C TYR A 43 -24.06 0.05 -3.58
N PHE A 44 -23.63 -1.06 -2.98
CA PHE A 44 -24.53 -1.98 -2.28
C PHE A 44 -25.07 -1.36 -0.99
N ILE A 45 -24.26 -0.62 -0.24
CA ILE A 45 -24.71 0.06 0.98
C ILE A 45 -25.71 1.18 0.65
N ALA A 46 -25.48 1.94 -0.42
CA ALA A 46 -26.41 2.99 -0.86
C ALA A 46 -27.80 2.46 -1.24
N ARG A 47 -27.90 1.19 -1.66
CA ARG A 47 -29.17 0.54 -1.99
C ARG A 47 -29.99 0.08 -0.78
N LEU A 48 -29.43 0.07 0.44
CA LEU A 48 -30.12 -0.38 1.64
C LEU A 48 -31.07 0.68 2.24
N GLY A 49 -30.95 1.95 1.82
CA GLY A 49 -31.83 3.05 2.24
C GLY A 49 -31.07 4.30 2.74
N PRO A 50 -31.78 5.43 2.94
CA PRO A 50 -31.16 6.72 3.33
C PRO A 50 -30.53 6.69 4.73
N HIS A 51 -31.00 5.83 5.64
CA HIS A 51 -30.39 5.64 6.95
C HIS A 51 -29.01 4.96 6.88
N GLN A 52 -28.80 4.06 5.93
CA GLN A 52 -27.53 3.37 5.72
C GLN A 52 -26.48 4.28 5.08
N LEU A 53 -26.90 5.21 4.21
CA LEU A 53 -26.02 6.24 3.67
C LEU A 53 -25.54 7.23 4.76
N ALA A 54 -26.43 7.59 5.69
CA ALA A 54 -26.08 8.41 6.85
C ALA A 54 -25.10 7.68 7.80
N ALA A 55 -25.26 6.36 7.96
CA ALA A 55 -24.35 5.55 8.77
C ALA A 55 -22.91 5.50 8.21
N ILE A 56 -22.71 5.50 6.88
CA ILE A 56 -21.37 5.58 6.26
C ILE A 56 -20.63 6.85 6.68
N SER A 57 -21.33 7.99 6.75
CA SER A 57 -20.70 9.26 7.15
C SER A 57 -20.22 9.23 8.61
N PHE A 58 -20.84 8.40 9.45
CA PHE A 58 -20.45 8.20 10.84
C PHE A 58 -19.27 7.22 11.00
N THR A 59 -19.14 6.24 10.10
CA THR A 59 -18.03 5.27 10.13
C THR A 59 -16.77 5.80 9.44
N PHE A 60 -16.90 6.75 8.52
CA PHE A 60 -15.78 7.32 7.76
C PHE A 60 -14.65 7.86 8.66
N PRO A 61 -14.90 8.67 9.72
CA PRO A 61 -13.85 9.15 10.62
C PRO A 61 -13.15 8.02 11.38
N VAL A 62 -13.89 6.98 11.78
CA VAL A 62 -13.33 5.84 12.52
C VAL A 62 -12.40 5.03 11.64
N VAL A 63 -12.83 4.73 10.41
CA VAL A 63 -12.00 4.04 9.41
C VAL A 63 -10.76 4.85 9.10
N MET A 64 -10.86 6.19 9.00
CA MET A 64 -9.72 7.06 8.77
C MET A 64 -8.65 6.95 9.88
N VAL A 65 -9.07 6.90 11.14
CA VAL A 65 -8.15 6.74 12.29
C VAL A 65 -7.45 5.38 12.22
N ILE A 66 -8.20 4.30 12.03
CA ILE A 66 -7.64 2.93 11.96
C ILE A 66 -6.67 2.80 10.78
N ALA A 67 -7.04 3.31 9.61
CA ALA A 67 -6.19 3.28 8.42
C ALA A 67 -4.90 4.08 8.63
N SER A 68 -4.99 5.27 9.24
CA SER A 68 -3.82 6.11 9.54
C SER A 68 -2.86 5.41 10.49
N LEU A 69 -3.37 4.75 11.54
CA LEU A 69 -2.54 3.95 12.44
C LEU A 69 -1.90 2.77 11.71
N SER A 70 -2.66 2.04 10.90
CA SER A 70 -2.19 0.86 10.17
C SER A 70 -1.04 1.21 9.22
N ILE A 71 -1.18 2.29 8.45
CA ILE A 71 -0.14 2.78 7.55
C ILE A 71 1.05 3.30 8.37
N GLY A 72 0.82 4.09 9.43
CA GLY A 72 1.89 4.62 10.27
C GLY A 72 2.73 3.55 10.93
N LEU A 73 2.11 2.47 11.40
CA LEU A 73 2.80 1.31 11.96
C LEU A 73 3.54 0.51 10.88
N GLY A 74 2.94 0.28 9.72
CA GLY A 74 3.59 -0.39 8.59
C GLY A 74 4.89 0.31 8.18
N VAL A 75 4.82 1.63 7.94
CA VAL A 75 5.99 2.46 7.60
C VAL A 75 7.00 2.49 8.75
N GLY A 76 6.55 2.55 10.00
CA GLY A 76 7.43 2.55 11.18
C GLY A 76 8.24 1.25 11.34
N VAL A 77 7.63 0.10 11.08
CA VAL A 77 8.31 -1.20 11.13
C VAL A 77 9.34 -1.34 10.00
N GLU A 78 9.01 -0.87 8.80
CA GLU A 78 9.92 -0.84 7.64
C GLU A 78 11.15 0.05 7.88
N ALA A 79 10.94 1.21 8.54
CA ALA A 79 12.03 2.13 8.87
C ALA A 79 13.06 1.51 9.82
N ARG A 80 12.63 0.68 10.78
CA ARG A 80 13.51 0.02 11.76
C ARG A 80 14.42 -1.05 11.13
N GLY A 81 14.04 -1.61 9.97
CA GLY A 81 14.83 -2.60 9.22
C GLY A 81 16.09 -2.06 8.56
N ARG A 82 16.27 -0.73 8.49
CA ARG A 82 17.49 -0.07 7.99
C ARG A 82 18.42 0.29 9.16
N GLY A 83 19.05 -0.71 9.76
CA GLY A 83 20.17 -0.49 10.68
C GLY A 83 21.40 0.09 9.96
N PRO A 84 22.25 0.88 10.64
CA PRO A 84 23.43 1.52 10.07
C PRO A 84 24.52 0.49 9.78
N LEU A 85 24.47 -0.15 8.60
CA LEU A 85 25.56 -0.94 8.04
C LEU A 85 26.09 -0.31 6.75
N VAL A 86 26.39 0.99 6.83
CA VAL A 86 27.29 1.68 5.89
C VAL A 86 28.61 1.96 6.63
N ASN A 87 29.46 0.93 6.68
CA ASN A 87 30.91 1.00 6.75
C ASN A 87 31.45 0.01 5.72
#